data_AF-A0A1J4L2N0-F1
#
_entry.id   AF-A0A1J4L2N0-F1
#
_cell.length_a   1.000
_cell.length_b   1.000
_cell.length_c   1.000
_cell.angle_alpha   90.00
_cell.angle_beta   90.00
_cell.angle_gamma   90.00
#
_symmetry.space_group_name_H-M   'P 1'
#
loop_
_entity.id
_entity.type
_entity.pdbx_description
1 polymer ?
#
loop_
_entity_poly.entity_id
_entity_poly.type
_entity_poly.pdbx_seq_one_letter_code
_entity_poly.pdbx_strand_id
1 'polypeptide(L)'
;MPNFNQEDKEAAKAAFDRAKGNSTDTASLFEVVDALRELGISAQSDELYNENNSWDVNFERFCEIYAAKKDEKEKKELNQLVIQSFEALGGKENQQGVVDVNKLTEIFKFFELDIEPEDFLGRAGLDLSSTILFEDYQQIFDLSGARQ
;
A
#
# COMPACT_ATOMS: atom_id res chain seq x y z
N MET A 1 -3.15 6.33 -13.31
CA MET A 1 -3.87 5.47 -12.35
C MET A 1 -3.16 4.14 -12.34
N PRO A 2 -2.44 3.76 -11.27
CA PRO A 2 -1.91 2.42 -11.17
C PRO A 2 -3.08 1.43 -11.01
N ASN A 3 -2.98 0.26 -11.65
CA ASN A 3 -3.69 -0.98 -11.32
C ASN A 3 -5.21 -0.99 -11.05
N PHE A 4 -6.01 -0.25 -11.82
CA PHE A 4 -7.43 -0.57 -11.98
C PHE A 4 -7.66 -1.36 -13.27
N ASN A 5 -7.37 -2.65 -13.22
CA ASN A 5 -7.38 -3.52 -14.39
C ASN A 5 -8.81 -4.01 -14.74
N GLN A 6 -8.95 -4.78 -15.81
CA GLN A 6 -10.27 -5.27 -16.25
C GLN A 6 -10.90 -6.24 -15.23
N GLU A 7 -10.09 -7.05 -14.55
CA GLU A 7 -10.53 -7.98 -13.51
C GLU A 7 -11.06 -7.22 -12.29
N ASP A 8 -10.39 -6.15 -11.87
CA ASP A 8 -10.82 -5.26 -10.80
C ASP A 8 -12.16 -4.59 -11.13
N LYS A 9 -12.35 -4.18 -12.40
CA LYS A 9 -13.63 -3.62 -12.86
C LYS A 9 -14.77 -4.62 -12.80
N GLU A 10 -14.51 -5.87 -13.19
CA GLU A 10 -15.52 -6.94 -13.16
C GLU A 10 -15.88 -7.34 -11.73
N ALA A 11 -14.87 -7.49 -10.86
CA ALA A 11 -15.08 -7.74 -9.44
C ALA A 11 -15.83 -6.58 -8.76
N ALA A 12 -15.44 -5.33 -9.04
CA ALA A 12 -16.12 -4.14 -8.56
C ALA A 12 -17.57 -4.09 -9.01
N LYS A 13 -17.83 -4.42 -10.29
CA LYS A 13 -19.19 -4.44 -10.83
C LYS A 13 -20.05 -5.51 -10.15
N ALA A 14 -19.51 -6.71 -9.99
CA ALA A 14 -20.23 -7.80 -9.33
C ALA A 14 -20.56 -7.48 -7.85
N ALA A 15 -19.62 -6.90 -7.11
CA ALA A 15 -19.82 -6.49 -5.72
C ALA A 15 -20.84 -5.35 -5.61
N PHE A 16 -20.73 -4.34 -6.48
CA PHE A 16 -21.65 -3.19 -6.52
C PHE A 16 -23.07 -3.60 -6.88
N ASP A 17 -23.24 -4.41 -7.93
CA ASP A 17 -24.55 -4.90 -8.38
C ASP A 17 -25.20 -5.82 -7.34
N ARG A 18 -24.41 -6.57 -6.57
CA ARG A 18 -24.92 -7.39 -5.46
C ARG A 18 -25.34 -6.54 -4.27
N ALA A 19 -24.55 -5.54 -3.90
CA ALA A 19 -24.82 -4.70 -2.74
C ALA A 19 -26.03 -3.78 -2.94
N LYS A 20 -26.17 -3.15 -4.11
CA LYS A 20 -27.31 -2.26 -4.43
C LYS A 20 -28.65 -3.01 -4.60
N GLY A 21 -28.60 -4.32 -4.77
CA GLY A 21 -29.76 -5.17 -5.02
C GLY A 21 -30.55 -4.77 -6.28
N ASN A 22 -31.88 -4.84 -6.20
CA ASN A 22 -32.80 -4.54 -7.30
C ASN A 22 -33.14 -3.04 -7.44
N SER A 23 -32.60 -2.20 -6.57
CA SER A 23 -32.86 -0.77 -6.50
C SER A 23 -31.79 -0.01 -7.27
N THR A 24 -32.23 0.79 -8.25
CA THR A 24 -31.53 1.97 -8.80
C THR A 24 -30.16 1.78 -9.47
N ASP A 25 -29.73 2.80 -10.21
CA ASP A 25 -28.39 2.93 -10.81
C ASP A 25 -27.32 3.37 -9.78
N THR A 26 -27.74 3.58 -8.53
CA THR A 26 -26.94 4.07 -7.40
C THR A 26 -27.08 3.14 -6.20
N ALA A 27 -26.05 3.11 -5.37
CA ALA A 27 -26.01 2.46 -4.07
C ALA A 27 -25.81 3.51 -2.97
N SER A 28 -26.43 3.29 -1.83
CA SER A 28 -26.18 4.07 -0.61
C SER A 28 -24.78 3.82 -0.06
N LEU A 29 -24.25 4.72 0.78
CA LEU A 29 -22.93 4.53 1.39
C LEU A 29 -22.82 3.26 2.26
N PHE A 30 -23.92 2.80 2.87
CA PHE A 30 -23.93 1.54 3.62
C PHE A 30 -23.71 0.34 2.70
N GLU A 31 -24.38 0.32 1.55
CA GLU A 31 -24.21 -0.72 0.53
C GLU A 31 -22.81 -0.65 -0.09
N VAL A 32 -22.26 0.56 -0.30
CA VAL A 32 -20.88 0.74 -0.75
C VAL A 32 -19.88 0.17 0.26
N VAL A 33 -20.09 0.37 1.57
CA VAL A 33 -19.23 -0.24 2.61
C VAL A 33 -19.26 -1.76 2.53
N ASP A 34 -20.42 -2.36 2.31
CA ASP A 34 -20.54 -3.81 2.16
C ASP A 34 -19.88 -4.31 0.88
N ALA A 35 -20.03 -3.60 -0.24
CA ALA A 35 -19.35 -3.91 -1.50
C ALA A 35 -17.82 -3.81 -1.37
N LEU A 36 -17.30 -2.77 -0.71
CA LEU A 36 -15.88 -2.61 -0.44
C LEU A 36 -15.35 -3.73 0.47
N ARG A 37 -16.13 -4.13 1.50
CA ARG A 37 -15.78 -5.22 2.40
C ARG A 37 -15.66 -6.55 1.65
N GLU A 38 -16.55 -6.82 0.70
CA GLU A 38 -16.47 -8.01 -0.16
C GLU A 38 -15.17 -8.04 -0.98
N LEU A 39 -14.72 -6.87 -1.44
CA LEU A 39 -13.45 -6.68 -2.16
C LEU A 39 -12.22 -6.62 -1.22
N GLY A 40 -12.40 -6.91 0.08
CA GLY A 40 -11.33 -6.92 1.06
C GLY A 40 -10.82 -5.53 1.48
N ILE A 41 -11.63 -4.48 1.25
CA ILE A 41 -11.35 -3.11 1.66
C ILE A 41 -12.18 -2.78 2.91
N SER A 42 -11.53 -2.23 3.93
CA SER A 42 -12.21 -1.71 5.12
C SER A 42 -12.46 -0.23 4.96
N ALA A 43 -13.73 0.20 5.06
CA ALA A 43 -14.14 1.59 5.04
C ALA A 43 -15.31 1.82 6.02
N GLN A 44 -15.52 3.07 6.43
CA GLN A 44 -16.67 3.49 7.24
C GLN A 44 -17.52 4.50 6.46
N SER A 45 -18.84 4.48 6.66
CA SER A 45 -19.78 5.35 5.93
C SER A 45 -19.50 6.84 6.15
N ASP A 46 -19.10 7.23 7.36
CA ASP A 46 -18.83 8.63 7.71
C ASP A 46 -17.56 9.14 7.01
N GLU A 47 -16.53 8.30 6.90
CA GLU A 47 -15.31 8.60 6.14
C GLU A 47 -15.62 8.77 4.65
N LEU A 48 -16.37 7.81 4.09
CA LEU A 48 -16.79 7.88 2.69
C LEU A 48 -17.68 9.10 2.42
N TYR A 49 -18.53 9.51 3.37
CA TYR A 49 -19.34 10.71 3.22
C TYR A 49 -18.49 11.97 3.17
N ASN A 50 -17.46 12.09 4.02
CA ASN A 50 -16.54 13.22 4.01
C ASN A 50 -15.75 13.31 2.70
N GLU A 51 -15.42 12.17 2.10
CA GLU A 51 -14.70 12.09 0.82
C GLU A 51 -15.61 12.30 -0.40
N ASN A 52 -16.87 11.83 -0.33
CA ASN A 52 -17.80 11.80 -1.45
C ASN A 52 -18.78 12.98 -1.47
N ASN A 53 -19.06 13.60 -0.33
CA ASN A 53 -20.08 14.64 -0.14
C ASN A 53 -21.49 14.25 -0.63
N SER A 54 -21.80 12.95 -0.69
CA SER A 54 -23.10 12.39 -1.10
C SER A 54 -23.34 11.05 -0.41
N TRP A 55 -24.60 10.79 -0.04
CA TRP A 55 -25.05 9.52 0.55
C TRP A 55 -25.29 8.43 -0.50
N ASP A 56 -25.40 8.80 -1.77
CA ASP A 56 -25.60 7.89 -2.89
C ASP A 56 -24.40 7.95 -3.85
N VAL A 57 -24.02 6.78 -4.36
CA VAL A 57 -22.83 6.55 -5.18
C VAL A 57 -23.24 5.74 -6.40
N ASN A 58 -22.90 6.21 -7.59
CA ASN A 58 -23.06 5.45 -8.83
C ASN A 58 -21.84 4.53 -9.06
N PHE A 59 -21.94 3.63 -10.03
CA PHE A 59 -20.87 2.66 -10.28
C PHE A 59 -19.52 3.30 -10.65
N GLU A 60 -19.52 4.39 -11.44
CA GLU A 60 -18.29 5.08 -11.82
C GLU A 60 -17.56 5.64 -10.58
N ARG A 61 -18.30 6.32 -9.70
CA ARG A 61 -17.76 6.84 -8.45
C ARG A 61 -17.34 5.74 -7.49
N PHE A 62 -18.07 4.62 -7.46
CA PHE A 62 -17.66 3.44 -6.69
C PHE A 62 -16.30 2.91 -7.15
N CYS A 63 -16.04 2.82 -8.45
CA CYS A 63 -14.74 2.41 -8.98
C CYS A 63 -13.62 3.35 -8.54
N GLU A 64 -13.85 4.66 -8.53
CA GLU A 64 -12.85 5.64 -8.06
C GLU A 64 -12.53 5.45 -6.58
N ILE A 65 -13.56 5.29 -5.73
CA ILE A 65 -13.41 5.03 -4.30
C ILE A 65 -12.64 3.72 -4.08
N TYR A 66 -13.04 2.65 -4.77
CA TYR A 66 -12.40 1.35 -4.64
C TYR A 66 -10.92 1.40 -5.06
N ALA A 67 -10.60 2.02 -6.20
CA ALA A 67 -9.21 2.18 -6.65
C ALA A 67 -8.37 2.95 -5.62
N ALA A 68 -8.86 4.07 -5.11
CA ALA A 68 -8.15 4.86 -4.11
C ALA A 68 -7.91 4.06 -2.81
N LYS A 69 -8.93 3.38 -2.30
CA LYS A 69 -8.82 2.59 -1.07
C LYS A 69 -7.95 1.34 -1.24
N LYS A 70 -7.93 0.74 -2.43
CA LYS A 70 -7.03 -0.35 -2.78
C LYS A 70 -5.57 0.13 -2.76
N ASP A 71 -5.28 1.25 -3.41
CA ASP A 71 -3.94 1.86 -3.40
C ASP A 71 -3.50 2.23 -1.97
N GLU A 72 -4.39 2.81 -1.15
CA GLU A 72 -4.12 3.12 0.26
C GLU A 72 -3.78 1.86 1.08
N LYS A 73 -4.55 0.78 0.89
CA LYS A 73 -4.33 -0.51 1.55
C LYS A 73 -2.99 -1.11 1.15
N GLU A 74 -2.71 -1.20 -0.16
CA GLU A 74 -1.46 -1.75 -0.69
C GLU A 74 -0.25 -0.96 -0.17
N LYS A 75 -0.34 0.38 -0.17
CA LYS A 75 0.72 1.24 0.37
C LYS A 75 0.94 1.00 1.87
N LYS A 76 -0.13 0.82 2.64
CA LYS A 76 -0.04 0.51 4.08
C LYS A 76 0.61 -0.84 4.33
N GLU A 77 0.25 -1.86 3.55
CA GLU A 77 0.83 -3.20 3.62
C GLU A 77 2.32 -3.19 3.27
N LEU A 78 2.70 -2.51 2.17
CA LEU A 78 4.10 -2.33 1.80
C LEU A 78 4.90 -1.60 2.89
N ASN A 79 4.36 -0.52 3.47
CA ASN A 79 5.02 0.19 4.55
C ASN A 79 5.23 -0.71 5.79
N GLN A 80 4.27 -1.58 6.08
CA GLN A 80 4.42 -2.56 7.17
C GLN A 80 5.55 -3.55 6.89
N LEU A 81 5.70 -4.01 5.64
CA LEU A 81 6.81 -4.88 5.24
C LEU A 81 8.16 -4.18 5.36
N VAL A 82 8.25 -2.89 5.01
CA VAL A 82 9.47 -2.08 5.19
C VAL A 82 9.84 -1.94 6.67
N ILE A 83 8.86 -1.73 7.55
CA ILE A 83 9.09 -1.69 9.01
C ILE A 83 9.63 -3.05 9.50
N GLN A 84 8.97 -4.15 9.11
CA GLN A 84 9.38 -5.49 9.51
C GLN A 84 10.77 -5.86 8.97
N SER A 85 11.11 -5.45 7.75
CA SER A 85 12.45 -5.69 7.20
C SER A 85 13.52 -4.87 7.91
N PHE A 86 13.21 -3.63 8.32
CA PHE A 86 14.11 -2.82 9.14
C PHE A 86 14.38 -3.49 10.51
N GLU A 87 13.33 -3.97 11.18
CA GLU A 87 13.45 -4.71 12.45
C GLU A 87 14.29 -5.98 12.28
N ALA A 88 14.06 -6.74 11.20
CA ALA A 88 14.84 -7.94 10.90
C ALA A 88 16.33 -7.64 10.71
N LEU A 89 16.67 -6.43 10.25
CA LEU A 89 18.04 -6.00 9.99
C LEU A 89 18.75 -5.35 11.19
N GLY A 90 18.12 -5.28 12.36
CA GLY A 90 18.75 -4.72 13.58
C GLY A 90 18.00 -3.53 14.17
N GLY A 91 16.95 -3.07 13.50
CA GLY A 91 15.97 -2.16 14.07
C GLY A 91 15.15 -2.76 15.21
N LYS A 92 14.36 -1.92 15.87
CA LYS A 92 13.42 -2.28 16.94
C LYS A 92 12.00 -1.87 16.57
N GLU A 93 11.02 -2.48 17.23
CA GLU A 93 9.57 -2.27 17.01
C GLU A 93 9.10 -0.82 17.10
N ASN A 94 9.88 0.05 17.74
CA ASN A 94 9.60 1.48 17.86
C ASN A 94 10.33 2.33 16.81
N GLN A 95 10.74 1.73 15.68
CA GLN A 95 11.48 2.38 14.59
C GLN A 95 12.82 2.99 15.05
N GLN A 96 13.36 2.50 16.17
CA GLN A 96 14.69 2.87 16.64
C GLN A 96 15.70 1.79 16.28
N GLY A 97 16.98 2.10 16.45
CA GLY A 97 18.07 1.20 16.12
C GLY A 97 18.68 1.55 14.76
N VAL A 98 19.55 0.67 14.30
CA VAL A 98 20.35 0.87 13.09
C VAL A 98 20.36 -0.42 12.30
N VAL A 99 20.38 -0.31 10.98
CA VAL A 99 20.57 -1.46 10.10
C VAL A 99 21.99 -2.01 10.31
N ASP A 100 22.08 -3.31 10.59
CA ASP A 100 23.34 -4.06 10.55
C ASP A 100 23.66 -4.44 9.11
N VAL A 101 24.60 -3.70 8.51
CA VAL A 101 25.04 -3.89 7.12
C VAL A 101 25.65 -5.28 6.90
N ASN A 102 26.28 -5.89 7.91
CA ASN A 102 26.80 -7.25 7.79
C ASN A 102 25.64 -8.24 7.66
N LYS A 103 24.60 -8.07 8.48
CA LYS A 103 23.38 -8.90 8.41
C LYS A 103 22.64 -8.73 7.08
N LEU A 104 22.56 -7.50 6.57
CA LEU A 104 22.02 -7.23 5.23
C LEU A 104 22.79 -8.00 4.15
N THR A 105 24.12 -7.94 4.21
CA THR A 105 25.01 -8.65 3.28
C THR A 105 24.84 -10.17 3.36
N GLU A 106 24.72 -10.72 4.56
CA GLU A 106 24.47 -12.15 4.77
C GLU A 106 23.13 -12.59 4.18
N ILE A 107 22.07 -11.80 4.37
CA ILE A 107 20.74 -12.07 3.80
C ILE A 107 20.79 -12.07 2.27
N PHE A 108 21.44 -11.07 1.66
CA PHE A 108 21.53 -10.97 0.20
C PHE A 108 22.27 -12.17 -0.39
N LYS A 109 23.37 -12.59 0.25
CA LYS A 109 24.11 -13.81 -0.13
C LYS A 109 23.30 -15.07 0.08
N PHE A 110 22.58 -15.18 1.19
CA PHE A 110 21.78 -16.37 1.53
C PHE A 110 20.63 -16.60 0.55
N PHE A 111 19.98 -15.52 0.10
CA PHE A 111 18.90 -15.58 -0.89
C PHE A 111 19.37 -15.47 -2.34
N GLU A 112 20.70 -15.45 -2.58
CA GLU A 112 21.31 -15.31 -3.91
C GLU A 112 20.72 -14.13 -4.70
N LEU A 113 20.51 -13.00 -4.02
CA LEU A 113 19.97 -11.80 -4.67
C LEU A 113 21.02 -11.21 -5.61
N ASP A 114 20.59 -10.86 -6.82
CA ASP A 114 21.44 -10.30 -7.88
C ASP A 114 21.73 -8.79 -7.67
N ILE A 115 21.71 -8.34 -6.41
CA ILE A 115 21.94 -6.95 -6.00
C ILE A 115 22.96 -6.94 -4.87
N GLU A 116 23.97 -6.08 -5.00
CA GLU A 116 24.93 -5.86 -3.93
C GLU A 116 24.34 -4.91 -2.86
N PRO A 117 24.70 -5.09 -1.57
CA PRO A 117 24.27 -4.19 -0.50
C PRO A 117 24.61 -2.72 -0.77
N GLU A 118 25.74 -2.46 -1.42
CA GLU A 118 26.20 -1.12 -1.82
C GLU A 118 25.22 -0.45 -2.80
N ASP A 119 24.78 -1.18 -3.82
CA ASP A 119 23.80 -0.67 -4.80
C ASP A 119 22.43 -0.44 -4.18
N PHE A 120 22.04 -1.29 -3.22
CA PHE A 120 20.80 -1.14 -2.48
C PHE A 120 20.81 0.12 -1.61
N LEU A 121 21.86 0.33 -0.81
CA LEU A 121 22.03 1.50 0.06
C LEU A 121 22.25 2.80 -0.74
N GLY A 122 22.96 2.70 -1.86
CA GLY A 122 23.25 3.82 -2.75
C GLY A 122 22.00 4.51 -3.31
N ARG A 123 20.85 3.83 -3.34
CA ARG A 123 19.57 4.44 -3.72
C ARG A 123 19.15 5.60 -2.83
N ALA A 124 19.56 5.59 -1.56
CA ALA A 124 19.34 6.69 -0.62
C ALA A 124 20.60 7.55 -0.41
N GLY A 125 21.62 7.39 -1.26
CA GLY A 125 22.91 8.08 -1.10
C GLY A 125 23.71 7.62 0.12
N LEU A 126 23.46 6.40 0.62
CA LEU A 126 24.11 5.81 1.78
C LEU A 126 25.24 4.87 1.34
N ASP A 127 26.20 4.63 2.23
CA ASP A 127 27.29 3.67 2.05
C ASP A 127 27.34 2.63 3.18
N LEU A 128 28.25 1.65 3.05
CA LEU A 128 28.42 0.57 4.05
C LEU A 128 28.90 1.06 5.42
N SER A 129 29.42 2.28 5.51
CA SER A 129 29.89 2.89 6.76
C SER A 129 28.82 3.75 7.45
N SER A 130 27.73 3.99 6.74
CA SER A 130 26.65 4.87 7.19
C SER A 130 25.89 4.26 8.36
N THR A 131 25.51 5.10 9.31
CA THR A 131 24.58 4.72 10.37
C THR A 131 23.17 4.87 9.81
N ILE A 132 22.59 3.76 9.36
CA ILE A 132 21.30 3.77 8.67
C ILE A 132 20.17 3.69 9.69
N LEU A 133 19.50 4.81 9.92
CA LEU A 133 18.29 4.89 10.74
C LEU A 133 17.07 4.51 9.92
N PHE A 134 15.91 4.39 10.58
CA PHE A 134 14.67 4.03 9.90
C PHE A 134 14.29 5.03 8.79
N GLU A 135 14.47 6.33 9.03
CA GLU A 135 14.17 7.38 8.04
C GLU A 135 15.03 7.25 6.78
N ASP A 136 16.32 6.91 6.92
CA ASP A 136 17.23 6.68 5.80
C ASP A 136 16.88 5.38 5.07
N TYR A 137 16.53 4.34 5.82
CA TYR A 137 16.11 3.05 5.26
C TYR A 137 14.83 3.16 4.45
N GLN A 138 13.85 3.95 4.92
CA GLN A 138 12.61 4.19 4.18
C GLN A 138 12.86 4.89 2.85
N GLN A 139 13.83 5.82 2.77
CA GLN A 139 14.17 6.53 1.54
C GLN A 139 14.64 5.59 0.42
N ILE A 140 15.22 4.44 0.76
CA ILE A 140 15.62 3.42 -0.23
C ILE A 140 14.41 2.90 -1.02
N PHE A 141 13.23 2.85 -0.38
CA PHE A 141 11.97 2.37 -0.96
C PHE A 141 11.09 3.50 -1.50
N ASP A 142 11.42 4.77 -1.20
CA ASP A 142 10.66 5.91 -1.69
C ASP A 142 11.02 6.22 -3.15
N LEU A 143 10.28 5.59 -4.07
CA LEU A 143 10.42 5.79 -5.51
C LEU A 143 9.91 7.15 -6.00
N SER A 144 9.41 8.03 -5.11
CA SER A 144 8.96 9.38 -5.51
C SER A 144 10.10 10.29 -5.98
N GLY A 145 11.35 9.99 -5.61
CA GLY A 145 12.57 10.66 -6.07
C GLY A 145 13.25 10.05 -7.30
N ALA A 146 12.85 8.86 -7.75
CA ALA A 146 13.50 8.11 -8.84
C ALA A 146 13.05 8.53 -10.26
N ARG A 147 12.70 9.82 -10.44
CA ARG A 147 12.55 10.46 -11.75
C ARG A 147 13.53 11.62 -11.85
N GLN A 148 14.74 11.32 -12.31
CA GLN A 148 15.56 12.26 -13.07
C GLN A 148 15.96 11.59 -14.38
#